data_AF-A0A6P0WS79-F1
#
_entry.id   AF-A0A6P0WS79-F1
#
_cell.length_a   1.000
_cell.length_b   1.000
_cell.length_c   1.000
_cell.angle_alpha   90.00
_cell.angle_beta   90.00
_cell.angle_gamma   90.00
#
_symmetry.space_group_name_H-M   'P 1'
#
loop_
_entity.id
_entity.type
_entity.pdbx_description
1 polymer ?
#
loop_
_entity_poly.entity_id
_entity_poly.type
_entity_poly.pdbx_seq_one_letter_code
_entity_poly.pdbx_strand_id
1 'polypeptide(L)'
;MMPEFYQTFLKPYLSKSQLLTLEILVWLLQVHKQVKIERLAACFPLPILYESRRRHIQRFLISPKLSVALIWLPLIRQVLMKKIPSGSRIIVALDRTQWQVNNLLIGFIGFW
;
A
#
# COMPACT_ATOMS: atom_id res chain seq x y z
N MET A 1 -9.44 -7.40 7.77
CA MET A 1 -9.75 -7.69 6.35
C MET A 1 -9.80 -6.37 5.59
N MET A 2 -9.39 -6.34 4.33
CA MET A 2 -9.39 -5.09 3.54
C MET A 2 -10.83 -4.63 3.29
N PRO A 3 -11.20 -3.36 3.55
CA PRO A 3 -12.57 -2.88 3.30
C PRO A 3 -12.97 -2.98 1.81
N GLU A 4 -14.25 -3.24 1.55
CA GLU A 4 -14.81 -3.46 0.20
C GLU A 4 -14.48 -2.33 -0.78
N PHE A 5 -14.48 -1.08 -0.30
CA PHE A 5 -14.07 0.09 -1.08
C PHE A 5 -12.71 -0.11 -1.77
N TYR A 6 -11.70 -0.59 -1.04
CA TYR A 6 -10.36 -0.80 -1.60
C TYR A 6 -10.34 -1.97 -2.56
N GLN A 7 -11.09 -3.05 -2.27
CA GLN A 7 -11.19 -4.20 -3.17
C GLN A 7 -11.80 -3.81 -4.52
N THR A 8 -12.92 -3.10 -4.49
CA THR A 8 -13.62 -2.62 -5.69
C THR A 8 -12.75 -1.67 -6.50
N PHE A 9 -12.03 -0.77 -5.82
CA PHE A 9 -11.11 0.15 -6.49
C PHE A 9 -9.93 -0.57 -7.16
N LEU A 10 -9.35 -1.59 -6.52
CA LEU A 10 -8.13 -2.26 -6.99
C LEU A 10 -8.38 -3.37 -8.01
N LYS A 11 -9.59 -3.92 -8.06
CA LYS A 11 -9.99 -5.03 -8.95
C LYS A 11 -9.68 -4.80 -10.44
N PRO A 12 -9.80 -3.60 -11.01
CA PRO A 12 -9.43 -3.33 -12.41
C PRO A 12 -7.92 -3.34 -12.66
N TYR A 13 -7.10 -3.09 -11.63
CA TYR A 13 -5.66 -2.89 -11.76
C TYR A 13 -4.83 -4.15 -11.43
N LEU A 14 -5.37 -5.02 -10.58
CA LEU A 14 -4.69 -6.21 -10.07
C LEU A 14 -5.43 -7.48 -10.48
N SER A 15 -4.68 -8.54 -10.82
CA SER A 15 -5.29 -9.87 -10.96
C SER A 15 -5.83 -10.36 -9.61
N LYS A 16 -6.72 -11.36 -9.62
CA LYS A 16 -7.23 -11.98 -8.38
C LYS A 16 -6.12 -12.44 -7.43
N SER A 17 -5.05 -13.03 -7.96
CA SER A 17 -3.89 -13.45 -7.16
C SER A 17 -3.10 -12.27 -6.58
N GLN A 18 -2.93 -11.20 -7.35
CA GLN A 18 -2.28 -9.97 -6.90
C GLN A 18 -3.09 -9.25 -5.82
N LEU A 19 -4.41 -9.21 -5.95
CA LEU A 19 -5.30 -8.65 -4.95
C LEU A 19 -5.21 -9.44 -3.63
N LEU A 20 -5.31 -10.76 -3.68
CA LEU A 20 -5.15 -11.62 -2.50
C LEU A 20 -3.78 -11.44 -1.83
N THR A 21 -2.72 -11.33 -2.64
CA THR A 21 -1.37 -11.07 -2.13
C THR A 21 -1.32 -9.75 -1.38
N LEU A 22 -1.91 -8.69 -1.93
CA LEU A 22 -1.99 -7.39 -1.27
C LEU A 22 -2.79 -7.46 0.04
N GLU A 23 -3.94 -8.13 0.04
CA GLU A 23 -4.78 -8.29 1.23
C GLU A 23 -4.05 -8.99 2.37
N ILE A 24 -3.35 -10.09 2.06
CA ILE A 24 -2.52 -10.82 3.01
C ILE A 24 -1.39 -9.92 3.53
N LEU A 25 -0.70 -9.19 2.65
CA LEU A 25 0.38 -8.30 3.06
C LEU A 25 -0.11 -7.17 3.97
N VAL A 26 -1.24 -6.54 3.63
CA VAL A 26 -1.87 -5.50 4.47
C VAL A 26 -2.24 -6.07 5.84
N TRP A 27 -2.82 -7.27 5.88
CA TRP A 27 -3.14 -7.95 7.13
C TRP A 27 -1.89 -8.28 7.96
N LEU A 28 -0.84 -8.81 7.35
CA LEU A 28 0.44 -9.11 8.02
C LEU A 28 1.08 -7.85 8.60
N LEU A 29 1.01 -6.72 7.89
CA LEU A 29 1.50 -5.44 8.38
C LEU A 29 0.70 -4.95 9.60
N GLN A 30 -0.62 -5.12 9.60
CA GLN A 30 -1.47 -4.76 10.73
C GLN A 30 -1.19 -5.61 11.97
N VAL A 31 -0.98 -6.92 11.79
CA VAL A 31 -0.75 -7.88 12.88
C VAL A 31 0.67 -7.76 13.44
N HIS A 32 1.68 -7.75 12.57
CA HIS A 32 3.09 -7.81 13.00
C HIS A 32 3.76 -6.45 13.17
N LYS A 33 3.15 -5.36 12.66
CA LYS A 33 3.68 -3.98 12.72
C LYS A 33 5.14 -3.86 12.25
N GLN A 34 5.55 -4.73 11.33
CA GLN A 34 6.92 -4.78 10.82
C GLN A 34 6.91 -4.91 9.30
N VAL A 35 7.68 -4.02 8.65
CA VAL A 35 7.79 -3.92 7.19
C VAL A 35 8.94 -4.73 6.59
N LYS A 36 9.77 -5.38 7.43
CA LYS A 36 10.91 -6.20 6.96
C LYS A 36 10.40 -7.36 6.10
N ILE A 37 10.87 -7.45 4.85
CA ILE A 37 10.44 -8.48 3.89
C ILE A 37 10.69 -9.88 4.46
N GLU A 38 11.80 -10.07 5.16
CA GLU A 38 12.18 -11.33 5.78
C GLU A 38 11.10 -11.81 6.78
N ARG A 39 10.55 -10.87 7.55
CA ARG A 39 9.49 -11.15 8.53
C ARG A 39 8.16 -11.41 7.83
N LEU A 40 7.83 -10.61 6.83
CA LEU A 40 6.62 -10.82 6.02
C LEU A 40 6.65 -12.19 5.33
N ALA A 41 7.79 -12.58 4.74
CA ALA A 41 7.98 -13.86 4.07
C ALA A 41 7.93 -15.07 5.04
N ALA A 42 8.34 -14.88 6.30
CA ALA A 42 8.26 -15.92 7.32
C ALA A 42 6.79 -16.19 7.72
N CYS A 43 5.95 -15.16 7.71
CA CYS A 43 4.54 -15.22 8.11
C CYS A 43 3.57 -15.37 6.91
N PHE A 44 4.08 -15.33 5.67
CA PHE A 44 3.25 -15.39 4.47
C PHE A 44 2.68 -16.81 4.27
N PRO A 45 1.34 -16.98 4.22
CA PRO A 45 0.66 -18.27 4.24
C PRO A 45 0.65 -18.95 2.87
N LEU A 46 1.84 -19.13 2.29
CA LEU A 46 2.04 -19.85 1.03
C LEU A 46 2.92 -21.08 1.32
N PRO A 47 2.47 -22.31 1.00
CA PRO A 47 3.19 -23.54 1.33
C PRO A 47 4.32 -23.79 0.31
N ILE A 48 5.29 -22.89 0.28
CA ILE A 48 6.48 -22.97 -0.58
C ILE A 48 7.73 -22.63 0.24
N LEU A 49 8.91 -22.85 -0.35
CA LEU A 49 10.18 -22.49 0.25
C LEU A 49 10.21 -21.02 0.68
N TYR A 50 10.83 -20.75 1.83
CA TYR A 50 10.96 -19.41 2.38
C TYR A 50 11.56 -18.41 1.36
N GLU A 51 12.64 -18.78 0.69
CA GLU A 51 13.28 -17.92 -0.33
C GLU A 51 12.35 -17.64 -1.51
N SER A 52 11.50 -18.59 -1.88
CA SER A 52 10.49 -18.39 -2.92
C SER A 52 9.39 -17.42 -2.46
N ARG A 53 8.96 -17.48 -1.18
CA ARG A 53 8.03 -16.48 -0.61
C ARG A 53 8.65 -15.09 -0.59
N ARG A 54 9.89 -14.98 -0.15
CA ARG A 54 10.63 -13.71 -0.11
C ARG A 54 10.74 -13.09 -1.50
N ARG A 55 11.16 -13.88 -2.50
CA ARG A 55 11.23 -13.45 -3.90
C ARG A 55 9.86 -13.08 -4.47
N HIS A 56 8.81 -13.82 -4.10
CA HIS A 56 7.43 -13.52 -4.51
C HIS A 56 6.99 -12.14 -4.02
N ILE A 57 7.17 -11.86 -2.72
CA ILE A 57 6.83 -10.56 -2.12
C ILE A 57 7.65 -9.44 -2.77
N GLN A 58 8.96 -9.63 -2.94
CA GLN A 58 9.82 -8.64 -3.60
C GLN A 58 9.34 -8.30 -5.02
N ARG A 59 9.09 -9.32 -5.84
CA ARG A 59 8.60 -9.14 -7.22
C ARG A 59 7.24 -8.46 -7.25
N PHE A 60 6.37 -8.78 -6.30
CA PHE A 60 5.07 -8.13 -6.18
C PHE A 60 5.22 -6.64 -5.87
N LEU A 61 6.03 -6.28 -4.86
CA LEU A 61 6.23 -4.89 -4.41
C LEU A 61 6.92 -4.00 -5.45
N ILE A 62 7.78 -4.57 -6.30
CA ILE A 62 8.49 -3.84 -7.38
C ILE A 62 7.64 -3.79 -8.67
N SER A 63 6.48 -4.44 -8.72
CA SER A 63 5.66 -4.49 -9.92
C SER A 63 5.23 -3.08 -10.36
N PRO A 64 5.37 -2.74 -11.66
CA PRO A 64 4.88 -1.45 -12.19
C PRO A 64 3.39 -1.20 -11.95
N LYS A 65 2.62 -2.29 -11.75
CA LYS A 65 1.21 -2.20 -11.38
C LYS A 65 1.01 -1.48 -10.05
N LEU A 66 1.90 -1.63 -9.07
CA LEU A 66 1.84 -0.93 -7.78
C LEU A 66 2.45 0.47 -7.82
N SER A 67 2.56 1.08 -9.01
CA SER A 67 3.09 2.42 -9.17
C SER A 67 2.34 3.46 -8.33
N VAL A 68 3.10 4.34 -7.68
CA VAL A 68 2.58 5.48 -6.89
C VAL A 68 1.64 6.33 -7.72
N ALA A 69 2.04 6.66 -8.95
CA ALA A 69 1.24 7.51 -9.83
C ALA A 69 -0.02 6.82 -10.35
N LEU A 70 0.03 5.50 -10.60
CA LEU A 70 -1.06 4.79 -11.28
C LEU A 70 -2.13 4.28 -10.31
N ILE A 71 -1.74 3.76 -9.14
CA ILE A 71 -2.70 3.21 -8.17
C ILE A 71 -2.84 4.11 -6.95
N TRP A 72 -1.72 4.51 -6.33
CA TRP A 72 -1.77 5.11 -5.00
C TRP A 72 -2.31 6.54 -4.99
N LEU A 73 -1.88 7.40 -5.93
CA LEU A 73 -2.41 8.77 -6.02
C LEU A 73 -3.93 8.79 -6.35
N PRO A 74 -4.43 8.03 -7.35
CA PRO A 74 -5.87 7.95 -7.60
C PRO A 74 -6.66 7.36 -6.41
N LEU A 75 -6.12 6.36 -5.71
CA LEU A 75 -6.76 5.82 -4.51
C LEU A 75 -6.85 6.86 -3.39
N ILE A 76 -5.76 7.59 -3.12
CA ILE A 76 -5.73 8.66 -2.12
C ILE A 76 -6.77 9.72 -2.49
N ARG A 77 -6.85 10.14 -3.76
CA ARG A 77 -7.87 11.08 -4.22
C ARG A 77 -9.29 10.60 -3.91
N GLN A 78 -9.61 9.34 -4.19
CA GLN A 78 -10.92 8.76 -3.88
C GLN A 78 -11.22 8.73 -2.37
N VAL A 79 -10.21 8.38 -1.55
CA VAL A 79 -10.32 8.41 -0.09
C VAL A 79 -10.61 9.83 0.41
N LEU A 80 -9.91 10.83 -0.12
CA LEU A 80 -10.10 12.23 0.24
C LEU A 80 -11.49 12.72 -0.15
N MET A 81 -11.93 12.47 -1.39
CA MET A 81 -13.27 12.86 -1.85
C MET A 81 -14.39 12.20 -1.05
N LYS A 82 -14.17 10.99 -0.53
CA LYS A 82 -15.16 10.29 0.30
C LYS A 82 -15.18 10.78 1.75
N LYS A 83 -14.03 11.18 2.30
CA LYS A 83 -13.91 11.58 3.71
C LYS A 83 -14.12 13.08 3.93
N ILE A 84 -13.88 13.90 2.92
CA ILE A 84 -13.85 15.35 3.04
C ILE A 84 -15.07 15.93 2.32
N PRO A 85 -15.99 16.59 3.05
CA PRO A 85 -17.11 17.28 2.42
C PRO A 85 -16.61 18.36 1.45
N SER A 86 -17.33 18.56 0.36
CA SER A 86 -17.03 19.65 -0.58
C SER A 86 -17.03 21.00 0.14
N GLY A 87 -16.05 21.85 -0.16
CA GLY A 87 -15.89 23.16 0.50
C GLY A 87 -15.16 23.13 1.85
N SER A 88 -14.78 21.95 2.35
CA SER A 88 -13.99 21.86 3.58
C SER A 88 -12.54 22.29 3.36
N ARG A 89 -11.96 22.99 4.34
CA ARG A 89 -10.54 23.33 4.33
C ARG A 89 -9.71 22.08 4.60
N ILE A 90 -8.72 21.84 3.75
CA ILE A 90 -7.74 20.77 3.94
C ILE A 90 -6.41 21.42 4.29
N ILE A 91 -5.75 20.93 5.34
CA ILE A 91 -4.39 21.32 5.66
C ILE A 91 -3.47 20.18 5.21
N VAL A 92 -2.58 20.49 4.28
CA VAL A 92 -1.54 19.57 3.83
C VAL A 92 -0.21 20.08 4.33
N ALA A 93 0.42 19.33 5.24
CA ALA A 93 1.80 19.58 5.61
C ALA A 93 2.69 18.79 4.64
N LEU A 94 3.54 19.51 3.91
CA LEU A 94 4.54 18.93 3.02
C LEU A 94 5.91 19.10 3.66
N ASP A 95 6.64 18.00 3.77
CA ASP A 95 8.00 18.01 4.26
C ASP A 95 8.91 17.20 3.34
N ARG A 96 10.20 17.53 3.37
CA ARG A 96 11.21 16.88 2.53
C ARG A 96 12.15 16.13 3.45
N THR A 97 12.23 14.83 3.26
CA THR A 97 13.17 13.97 3.98
C THR A 97 14.08 13.26 2.99
N GLN A 98 15.22 12.81 3.48
CA GLN A 98 16.18 12.07 2.66
C GLN A 98 16.25 10.64 3.18
N TRP A 99 16.10 9.67 2.28
CA TRP A 99 16.38 8.28 2.56
C TRP A 99 17.55 7.83 1.69
N GLN A 100 18.72 7.70 2.30
CA GLN A 100 19.98 7.42 1.60
C GLN A 100 20.19 8.42 0.43
N VAL A 101 20.16 7.96 -0.81
CA VAL A 101 20.33 8.79 -2.01
C VAL A 101 19.02 9.35 -2.56
N ASN A 102 17.88 8.95 -1.99
CA ASN A 102 16.55 9.32 -2.48
C ASN A 102 15.97 10.48 -1.68
N ASN A 103 15.51 11.52 -2.39
CA ASN A 103 14.70 12.57 -1.80
C ASN A 103 13.24 12.10 -1.72
N LEU A 104 12.67 12.12 -0.52
CA LEU A 104 11.30 11.75 -0.25
C LEU A 104 10.49 13.01 0.06
N LEU A 105 9.35 13.15 -0.62
CA LEU A 105 8.32 14.11 -0.24
C LEU A 105 7.32 13.42 0.69
N ILE A 106 7.18 13.92 1.91
CA ILE A 106 6.19 13.44 2.88
C ILE A 106 5.03 14.43 2.88
N GLY A 107 3.81 13.90 2.76
CA GLY A 107 2.58 14.67 2.87
C GLY A 107 1.72 14.16 4.02
N PHE A 108 1.38 15.02 4.97
CA PHE A 108 0.37 14.76 5.99
C PHE A 108 -0.90 15.54 5.68
N ILE A 109 -2.04 14.88 5.81
CA ILE A 109 -3.35 15.49 5.57
C ILE A 109 -4.10 15.51 6.91
N GLY A 110 -4.31 16.71 7.44
CA GLY A 110 -5.04 16.94 8.69
C GLY A 110 -6.49 17.38 8.43
N PHE A 111 -7.39 16.98 9.35
CA PHE A 111 -8.80 17.40 9.40
C PHE A 111 -9.05 18.07 10.75
N TRP A 112 -9.75 19.20 10.76
CA TRP A 112 -10.27 19.85 11.98
C TRP A 112 -11.78 19.68 12.03
#